data_AF-A0A8X7UR39-F1
#
_entry.id   AF-A0A8X7UR39-F1
#
_cell.length_a   1.000
_cell.length_b   1.000
_cell.length_c   1.000
_cell.angle_alpha   90.00
_cell.angle_beta   90.00
_cell.angle_gamma   90.00
#
_symmetry.space_group_name_H-M   'P 1'
#
loop_
_entity.id
_entity.type
_entity.pdbx_description
1 polymer ?
#
loop_
_entity_poly.entity_id
_entity_poly.type
_entity_poly.pdbx_seq_one_letter_code
_entity_poly.pdbx_strand_id
1 'polypeptide(L)'
;MTERKGLNQYYPAEFDPKKIRCLLKPKNHQKKIRFMLPVPARCRKCGNYMSEGTKFNSRVEQVTKETYLGIEIYRFYFKYKLFRRADH
;
A
#
# COMPACT_ATOMS: atom_id res chain seq x y z
N MET A 1 23.23 14.70 -4.88
CA MET A 1 22.46 13.91 -3.90
C MET A 1 22.08 14.85 -2.78
N THR A 2 20.87 15.41 -2.81
CA THR A 2 20.37 16.26 -1.72
C THR A 2 20.28 15.46 -0.43
N GLU A 3 20.50 16.12 0.70
CA GLU A 3 20.40 15.51 2.03
C GLU A 3 19.00 14.94 2.28
N ARG A 4 18.91 13.77 2.94
CA ARG A 4 17.63 13.16 3.32
C ARG A 4 16.83 14.05 4.28
N LYS A 5 17.50 14.89 5.06
CA LYS A 5 16.92 15.87 5.97
C LYS A 5 17.36 17.26 5.54
N GLY A 6 16.72 17.82 4.53
CA GLY A 6 16.94 19.21 4.17
C GLY A 6 16.38 20.13 5.24
N LEU A 7 17.21 21.01 5.81
CA LEU A 7 16.78 22.03 6.77
C LEU A 7 15.92 23.10 6.09
N ASN A 8 16.34 23.54 4.90
CA ASN A 8 15.67 24.60 4.15
C ASN A 8 15.32 24.10 2.74
N GLN A 9 14.14 24.49 2.27
CA GLN A 9 13.72 24.37 0.87
C GLN A 9 13.49 25.79 0.34
N TYR A 10 13.97 26.08 -0.87
CA TYR A 10 13.76 27.36 -1.52
C TYR A 10 12.29 27.49 -1.96
N TYR A 11 11.61 28.54 -1.49
CA TYR A 11 10.26 28.91 -1.93
C TYR A 11 10.35 30.15 -2.83
N PRO A 12 9.65 30.20 -3.98
CA PRO A 12 9.54 31.41 -4.79
C PRO A 12 8.92 32.58 -4.02
N ALA A 13 9.26 33.82 -4.39
CA ALA A 13 8.75 35.03 -3.71
C ALA A 13 7.22 35.20 -3.77
N GLU A 14 6.57 34.61 -4.78
CA GLU A 14 5.11 34.68 -5.00
C GLU A 14 4.35 33.47 -4.41
N PHE A 15 5.03 32.59 -3.67
CA PHE A 15 4.43 31.36 -3.18
C PHE A 15 3.43 31.61 -2.05
N ASP A 16 2.14 31.46 -2.35
CA ASP A 16 1.07 31.52 -1.36
C ASP A 16 0.60 30.10 -0.97
N PRO A 17 0.76 29.68 0.30
CA PRO A 17 0.34 28.35 0.74
C PRO A 17 -1.18 28.13 0.63
N LYS A 18 -1.97 29.21 0.65
CA LYS A 18 -3.44 29.17 0.52
C LYS A 18 -3.93 28.81 -0.88
N LYS A 19 -3.10 29.01 -1.91
CA LYS A 19 -3.46 28.69 -3.32
C LYS A 19 -3.29 27.20 -3.63
N ILE A 20 -2.64 26.42 -2.77
CA ILE A 20 -2.40 25.00 -2.96
C ILE A 20 -3.68 24.22 -2.70
N ARG A 21 -4.13 23.43 -3.68
CA ARG A 21 -5.31 22.57 -3.52
C ARG A 21 -4.94 21.33 -2.71
N CYS A 22 -5.70 21.05 -1.65
CA CYS A 22 -5.64 19.75 -0.99
C CYS A 22 -6.27 18.70 -1.90
N LEU A 23 -5.46 17.78 -2.44
CA LEU A 23 -5.95 16.65 -3.23
C LEU A 23 -6.75 15.71 -2.33
N LEU A 24 -8.08 15.70 -2.49
CA LEU A 24 -8.97 14.73 -1.86
C LEU A 24 -8.72 13.37 -2.52
N LYS A 25 -8.13 12.44 -1.77
CA LYS A 25 -8.00 11.06 -2.22
C LYS A 25 -9.37 10.38 -2.14
N PRO A 26 -9.73 9.54 -3.13
CA PRO A 26 -10.97 8.78 -3.07
C PRO A 26 -10.97 7.86 -1.85
N LYS A 27 -12.15 7.63 -1.25
CA LYS A 27 -12.30 6.77 -0.06
C LYS A 27 -11.80 5.34 -0.29
N ASN A 28 -11.86 4.84 -1.53
CA ASN A 28 -11.37 3.51 -1.90
C ASN A 28 -9.93 3.52 -2.45
N HIS A 29 -9.05 4.32 -1.86
CA HIS A 29 -7.68 4.46 -2.34
C HIS A 29 -6.82 3.22 -1.99
N GLN A 30 -6.38 2.48 -3.00
CA GLN A 30 -5.41 1.39 -2.84
C GLN A 30 -4.02 1.93 -2.46
N LYS A 31 -3.53 1.58 -1.26
CA LYS A 31 -2.15 1.90 -0.84
C LYS A 31 -1.21 0.74 -1.16
N LYS A 32 -0.02 1.02 -1.69
CA LYS A 32 1.03 0.01 -1.88
C LYS A 32 1.89 -0.07 -0.61
N ILE A 33 1.95 -1.23 0.03
CA ILE A 33 2.67 -1.45 1.29
C ILE A 33 3.53 -2.71 1.18
N ARG A 34 4.70 -2.70 1.82
CA ARG A 34 5.51 -3.91 1.99
C ARG A 34 5.05 -4.65 3.24
N PHE A 35 4.51 -5.85 3.06
CA PHE A 35 3.89 -6.65 4.11
C PHE A 35 4.62 -7.99 4.29
N MET A 36 4.48 -8.60 5.46
CA MET A 36 4.99 -9.94 5.76
C MET A 36 3.84 -10.89 6.01
N LEU A 37 3.93 -12.11 5.49
CA LEU A 37 2.88 -13.10 5.68
C LEU A 37 2.78 -13.51 7.16
N PRO A 38 1.62 -13.37 7.82
CA PRO A 38 1.47 -13.72 9.24
C PRO A 38 1.24 -15.21 9.47
N VAL A 39 0.80 -15.94 8.44
CA VAL A 39 0.53 -17.38 8.51
C VAL A 39 0.99 -18.03 7.21
N PRO A 40 1.50 -19.27 7.23
CA PRO A 40 1.88 -19.96 6.01
C PRO A 40 0.66 -20.15 5.11
N ALA A 41 0.83 -19.92 3.80
CA ALA A 41 -0.27 -19.98 2.85
C ALA A 41 0.10 -20.79 1.61
N ARG A 42 -0.76 -21.74 1.22
CA ARG A 42 -0.62 -22.55 0.00
C ARG A 42 -1.40 -21.94 -1.15
N CYS A 43 -0.75 -21.73 -2.29
CA CYS A 43 -1.45 -21.27 -3.48
C CYS A 43 -2.36 -22.36 -4.03
N ARG A 44 -3.66 -22.07 -4.18
CA ARG A 44 -4.63 -23.00 -4.79
C ARG A 44 -4.34 -23.32 -6.25
N LYS A 45 -3.67 -22.43 -7.00
CA LYS A 45 -3.41 -22.60 -8.44
C LYS A 45 -2.11 -23.34 -8.75
N CYS A 46 -0.99 -22.97 -8.12
CA CYS A 46 0.33 -23.53 -8.40
C CYS A 46 0.83 -24.51 -7.33
N GLY A 47 0.07 -24.72 -6.25
CA GLY A 47 0.43 -25.65 -5.18
C GLY A 47 1.61 -25.20 -4.30
N ASN A 48 2.31 -24.13 -4.66
CA ASN A 48 3.45 -23.60 -3.93
C ASN A 48 3.08 -23.08 -2.54
N TYR A 49 3.96 -23.33 -1.59
CA TYR A 49 3.85 -22.85 -0.22
C TYR A 49 4.63 -21.55 -0.03
N MET A 50 4.02 -20.59 0.66
CA MET A 50 4.73 -19.44 1.22
C MET A 50 4.84 -19.65 2.72
N SER A 51 6.07 -19.54 3.24
CA SER A 51 6.31 -19.59 4.68
C SER A 51 5.83 -18.30 5.34
N GLU A 52 5.58 -18.40 6.64
CA GLU A 52 5.42 -17.25 7.52
C GLU A 52 6.64 -16.31 7.40
N GLY A 53 6.42 -15.01 7.55
CA GLY A 53 7.46 -13.98 7.48
C GLY A 53 7.95 -13.63 6.07
N THR A 54 7.42 -14.25 5.02
CA THR A 54 7.78 -13.90 3.63
C THR A 54 7.38 -12.46 3.31
N LYS A 55 8.37 -11.63 2.91
CA LYS A 55 8.17 -10.22 2.55
C LYS A 55 7.68 -10.08 1.10
N PHE A 56 6.58 -9.35 0.90
CA PHE A 56 6.05 -9.04 -0.43
C PHE A 56 5.50 -7.63 -0.53
N ASN A 57 5.38 -7.15 -1.77
CA ASN A 57 4.66 -5.91 -2.06
C ASN A 57 3.18 -6.24 -2.18
N SER A 58 2.36 -5.55 -1.38
CA SER A 58 0.92 -5.75 -1.28
C SER A 58 0.18 -4.47 -1.63
N ARG A 59 -1.07 -4.62 -2.09
CA ARG A 59 -2.03 -3.51 -2.16
C ARG A 59 -2.99 -3.64 -1.00
N VAL A 60 -3.31 -2.53 -0.35
CA VAL A 60 -4.18 -2.48 0.82
C VAL A 60 -5.35 -1.55 0.54
N GLU A 61 -6.55 -2.02 0.86
CA GLU A 61 -7.80 -1.28 0.80
C GLU A 61 -8.49 -1.32 2.16
N GLN A 62 -9.14 -0.21 2.53
CA GLN A 62 -10.04 -0.16 3.67
C GLN A 62 -11.42 -0.67 3.23
N VAL A 63 -12.00 -1.60 3.98
CA VAL A 63 -13.35 -2.10 3.72
C VAL A 63 -14.36 -1.07 4.22
N THR A 64 -14.98 -0.32 3.30
CA THR A 64 -15.89 0.78 3.67
C THR A 64 -17.19 0.31 4.32
N LYS A 65 -17.60 -0.94 4.08
CA LYS A 65 -18.93 -1.44 4.48
C LYS A 65 -18.95 -2.13 5.85
N GLU A 66 -17.79 -2.42 6.42
CA GLU A 66 -17.67 -3.29 7.60
C GLU A 66 -16.65 -2.68 8.58
N THR A 67 -17.11 -2.41 9.80
CA THR A 67 -16.25 -2.08 10.94
C THR A 67 -16.56 -3.04 12.07
N TYR A 68 -15.52 -3.51 12.76
CA TYR A 68 -15.68 -4.41 13.89
C TYR A 68 -15.54 -3.60 15.19
N LEU A 69 -16.63 -3.39 15.92
CA LEU A 69 -16.64 -2.58 17.15
C LEU A 69 -16.01 -1.17 16.97
N GLY A 70 -16.15 -0.58 15.77
CA GLY A 70 -15.52 0.70 15.41
C GLY A 70 -14.09 0.60 14.87
N ILE A 71 -13.51 -0.60 14.84
CA ILE A 71 -12.19 -0.86 14.25
C ILE A 71 -12.33 -1.06 12.75
N GLU A 72 -11.47 -0.37 11.99
CA GLU A 72 -11.42 -0.46 10.54
C GLU A 72 -10.86 -1.81 10.08
N ILE A 73 -11.55 -2.45 9.14
CA ILE A 73 -11.11 -3.71 8.55
C ILE A 73 -10.36 -3.41 7.25
N TYR A 74 -9.20 -4.05 7.07
CA TYR A 74 -8.35 -3.91 5.90
C TYR A 74 -8.27 -5.19 5.08
N ARG A 75 -8.27 -5.05 3.76
CA ARG A 75 -8.04 -6.16 2.80
C ARG A 75 -6.68 -6.00 2.14
N PHE A 76 -5.90 -7.08 2.20
CA PHE A 76 -4.57 -7.16 1.61
C PHE A 76 -4.59 -8.03 0.36
N TYR A 77 -4.07 -7.51 -0.74
CA TYR A 77 -3.87 -8.24 -1.98
C TYR A 77 -2.39 -8.52 -2.19
N PHE A 78 -2.05 -9.77 -2.42
CA PHE A 78 -0.69 -10.18 -2.73
C PHE A 78 -0.66 -11.20 -3.88
N LYS A 79 0.41 -11.13 -4.67
CA LYS A 79 0.68 -12.08 -5.75
C LYS A 79 1.72 -13.09 -5.27
N TYR A 80 1.48 -14.38 -5.53
CA TYR A 80 2.49 -15.41 -5.31
C TYR A 80 3.66 -15.22 -6.28
N LYS A 81 4.90 -15.40 -5.81
CA LYS A 81 6.13 -15.13 -6.58
C LYS A 81 6.22 -15.89 -7.91
N LEU A 82 5.73 -17.13 -7.93
CA LEU A 82 5.74 -18.01 -9.11
C LEU A 82 4.52 -17.81 -10.03
N PHE A 83 3.52 -17.02 -9.62
CA PHE A 83 2.39 -16.68 -10.48
C PHE A 83 2.72 -15.40 -11.27
N ARG A 84 3.69 -15.49 -12.19
CA ARG A 84 3.84 -14.54 -13.31
C ARG A 84 3.11 -15.12 -14.52
N ARG A 85 1.78 -15.23 -14.46
CA ARG A 85 0.97 -15.45 -15.67
C ARG A 85 0.59 -14.09 -16.23
N ALA A 86 1.20 -13.80 -17.39
CA ALA A 86 0.84 -12.84 -18.42
C ALA A 86 -0.37 -11.95 -18.08
N ASP A 87 -0.09 -10.68 -17.76
CA ASP A 87 -1.09 -9.63 -17.85
C ASP A 87 -1.26 -9.34 -19.36
N HIS A 88 -2.27 -9.98 -19.99
CA HIS A 88 -2.97 -9.46 -21.17
C HIS A 88 -4.29 -8.87 -20.69
#